data_AF-A0A5M3ZC30-F1
#
_entry.id   AF-A0A5M3ZC30-F1
#
_cell.length_a   1.000
_cell.length_b   1.000
_cell.length_c   1.000
_cell.angle_alpha   90.00
_cell.angle_beta   90.00
_cell.angle_gamma   90.00
#
_symmetry.space_group_name_H-M   'P 1'
#
loop_
_entity.id
_entity.type
_entity.pdbx_description
1 polymer ?
#
loop_
_entity_poly.entity_id
_entity_poly.type
_entity_poly.pdbx_seq_one_letter_code
_entity_poly.pdbx_strand_id
1 'polypeptide(L)'
;MASELPTRGTKRKSSEHEHPPREIKPGPAGVYDATLNPLHLTDLSAKLKILPVPEDGDTLEETAAKLSELAKVVDEGNSVALWTGLQLSSSPDARDPESMAKTQMTPQELSQYEAWQAMRQAEGREGGSSGGLPAGVMRAFDWDANVAPMPGAQSEKRFRQRAEAMDVIWDHQGATPEHAVWLTFHMVEALPLVKAVTKVMNIKRHFGENDPYPGLTGMEVAELETVRKIVSVAERNRTRELERIRRLTRSINDAAATIRTRLQALEKS
;
A
#
# COMPACT_ATOMS: atom_id res chain seq x y z
N MET A 1 -39.13 -8.51 -4.98
CA MET A 1 -38.68 -7.31 -5.69
C MET A 1 -37.16 -7.29 -5.67
N ALA A 2 -36.57 -7.84 -6.72
CA ALA A 2 -35.15 -7.78 -7.02
C ALA A 2 -35.09 -7.61 -8.54
N SER A 3 -34.53 -6.50 -9.02
CA SER A 3 -34.27 -6.29 -10.44
C SER A 3 -32.77 -6.27 -10.64
N GLU A 4 -32.27 -7.44 -11.00
CA GLU A 4 -31.03 -7.61 -11.74
C GLU A 4 -31.13 -6.85 -13.08
N LEU A 5 -29.99 -6.34 -13.55
CA LEU A 5 -29.84 -5.84 -14.91
C LEU A 5 -28.86 -6.74 -15.70
N PRO A 6 -29.05 -6.86 -17.02
CA PRO A 6 -28.88 -8.11 -17.75
C PRO A 6 -27.60 -8.18 -18.59
N THR A 7 -27.20 -9.42 -18.88
CA THR A 7 -26.06 -9.79 -19.72
C THR A 7 -26.37 -9.71 -21.24
N ARG A 8 -25.41 -9.11 -21.97
CA ARG A 8 -24.91 -9.39 -23.34
C ARG A 8 -25.85 -9.33 -24.58
N GLY A 9 -25.53 -8.40 -25.49
CA GLY A 9 -25.30 -8.71 -26.92
C GLY A 9 -26.09 -7.94 -27.99
N THR A 10 -25.39 -7.35 -28.97
CA THR A 10 -25.87 -7.25 -30.37
C THR A 10 -24.71 -7.50 -31.36
N LYS A 11 -24.98 -8.40 -32.32
CA LYS A 11 -24.23 -8.75 -33.55
C LYS A 11 -24.29 -7.57 -34.55
N ARG A 12 -23.54 -7.43 -35.66
CA ARG A 12 -23.03 -8.39 -36.66
C ARG A 12 -22.19 -7.63 -37.72
N LYS A 13 -21.05 -8.17 -38.15
CA LYS A 13 -20.71 -8.29 -39.59
C LYS A 13 -19.74 -9.45 -39.75
N SER A 14 -20.19 -10.45 -40.48
CA SER A 14 -19.53 -11.73 -40.74
C SER A 14 -18.72 -11.66 -42.03
N SER A 15 -17.46 -12.09 -41.99
CA SER A 15 -16.82 -12.77 -43.11
C SER A 15 -16.06 -13.97 -42.55
N GLU A 16 -16.33 -15.11 -43.15
CA GLU A 16 -15.94 -16.46 -42.77
C GLU A 16 -14.42 -16.62 -42.70
N HIS A 17 -13.92 -17.33 -41.68
CA HIS A 17 -12.88 -18.34 -41.78
C HIS A 17 -13.01 -19.25 -40.54
N GLU A 18 -13.54 -20.45 -40.73
CA GLU A 18 -13.64 -21.49 -39.72
C GLU A 18 -12.24 -22.00 -39.32
N HIS A 19 -11.89 -21.88 -38.05
CA HIS A 19 -10.89 -22.72 -37.41
C HIS A 19 -11.53 -23.45 -36.23
N PRO A 20 -11.35 -24.78 -36.09
CA PRO A 20 -12.00 -25.55 -35.03
C PRO A 20 -11.43 -25.20 -33.65
N PRO A 21 -12.20 -25.45 -32.56
CA PRO A 21 -11.75 -25.17 -31.20
C PRO A 21 -10.50 -25.98 -30.87
N ARG A 22 -9.41 -25.32 -30.46
CA ARG A 22 -8.23 -26.00 -29.91
C ARG A 22 -8.61 -26.61 -28.56
N GLU A 23 -8.69 -27.94 -28.54
CA GLU A 23 -8.69 -28.73 -27.31
C GLU A 23 -7.45 -28.38 -26.47
N ILE A 24 -7.66 -27.72 -25.33
CA ILE A 24 -6.63 -27.57 -24.30
C ILE A 24 -6.59 -28.90 -23.55
N LYS A 25 -5.64 -29.77 -23.92
CA LYS A 25 -5.34 -30.96 -23.13
C LYS A 25 -4.71 -30.52 -21.80
N PRO A 26 -5.20 -31.00 -20.64
CA PRO A 26 -4.59 -30.72 -19.36
C PRO A 26 -3.27 -31.52 -19.27
N GLY A 27 -2.14 -30.81 -19.22
CA GLY A 27 -0.86 -31.39 -18.81
C GLY A 27 -0.86 -31.67 -17.30
N PRO A 28 -0.11 -32.69 -16.83
CA PRO A 28 -0.21 -33.14 -15.45
C PRO A 28 0.47 -32.16 -14.49
N ALA A 29 -0.21 -31.90 -13.38
CA ALA A 29 0.30 -31.48 -12.07
C ALA A 29 1.49 -30.50 -12.03
N GLY A 30 1.16 -29.22 -11.81
CA GLY A 30 1.74 -28.44 -10.71
C GLY A 30 3.25 -28.25 -10.68
N VAL A 31 3.77 -27.29 -11.47
CA VAL A 31 4.86 -26.40 -11.06
C VAL A 31 4.62 -25.07 -11.79
N TYR A 32 4.22 -24.02 -11.08
CA TYR A 32 4.41 -22.66 -11.59
C TYR A 32 5.90 -22.39 -11.47
N ASP A 33 6.64 -22.66 -12.54
CA ASP A 33 8.07 -22.37 -12.60
C ASP A 33 8.23 -20.85 -12.70
N ALA A 34 8.28 -20.21 -11.54
CA ALA A 34 8.59 -18.79 -11.39
C ALA A 34 10.09 -18.52 -11.61
N THR A 35 10.74 -19.22 -12.55
CA THR A 35 12.02 -18.78 -13.09
C THR A 35 11.76 -17.58 -13.97
N LEU A 36 11.71 -16.39 -13.35
CA LEU A 36 11.87 -15.12 -14.03
C LEU A 36 13.15 -15.20 -14.87
N ASN A 37 12.99 -15.43 -16.16
CA ASN A 37 14.09 -15.60 -17.07
C ASN A 37 14.91 -14.29 -17.05
N PRO A 38 16.21 -14.32 -16.69
CA PRO A 38 17.01 -13.11 -16.47
C PRO A 38 17.08 -12.21 -17.70
N LEU A 39 16.90 -12.78 -18.91
CA LEU A 39 16.81 -12.01 -20.15
C LEU A 39 15.54 -11.16 -20.25
N HIS A 40 14.41 -11.63 -19.69
CA HIS A 40 13.19 -10.84 -19.59
C HIS A 40 13.32 -9.72 -18.55
N LEU A 41 14.04 -9.95 -17.45
CA LEU A 41 14.34 -8.93 -16.45
C LEU A 41 15.25 -7.82 -17.01
N THR A 42 16.25 -8.18 -17.81
CA THR A 42 17.10 -7.17 -18.47
C THR A 42 16.34 -6.37 -19.51
N ASP A 43 15.44 -7.00 -20.28
CA ASP A 43 14.61 -6.31 -21.27
C ASP A 43 13.57 -5.39 -20.59
N LEU A 44 12.99 -5.83 -19.45
CA LEU A 44 12.18 -4.97 -18.57
C LEU A 44 13.00 -3.80 -18.02
N SER A 45 14.20 -4.03 -17.49
CA SER A 45 15.05 -2.96 -16.95
C SER A 45 15.51 -1.95 -18.03
N ALA A 46 15.72 -2.41 -19.27
CA ALA A 46 16.09 -1.57 -20.39
C ALA A 46 14.89 -0.77 -20.95
N LYS A 47 13.66 -1.30 -20.78
CA LYS A 47 12.41 -0.67 -21.21
C LYS A 47 11.76 0.22 -20.14
N LEU A 48 12.11 0.05 -18.87
CA LEU A 48 11.64 0.90 -17.76
C LEU A 48 12.27 2.29 -17.86
N LYS A 49 11.76 3.09 -18.78
CA LYS A 49 11.93 4.54 -18.76
C LYS A 49 10.94 5.10 -17.77
N ILE A 50 11.45 5.69 -16.69
CA ILE A 50 10.62 6.43 -15.74
C ILE A 50 9.96 7.57 -16.51
N LEU A 51 8.64 7.51 -16.62
CA LEU A 51 7.87 8.52 -17.35
C LEU A 51 7.69 9.77 -16.48
N PRO A 52 7.75 10.96 -17.10
CA PRO A 52 7.49 12.21 -16.39
C PRO A 52 6.01 12.29 -15.98
N VAL A 53 5.78 12.79 -14.77
CA VAL A 53 4.43 13.04 -14.24
C VAL A 53 4.07 14.53 -14.38
N PRO A 54 2.77 14.86 -14.50
CA PRO A 54 2.35 16.26 -14.46
C PRO A 54 2.78 16.92 -13.16
N GLU A 55 3.30 18.14 -13.26
CA GLU A 55 3.74 18.97 -12.15
C GLU A 55 2.89 20.23 -12.01
N ASP A 56 2.85 20.78 -10.80
CA ASP A 56 2.17 22.04 -10.54
C ASP A 56 2.92 23.18 -11.25
N GLY A 57 2.40 23.61 -12.40
CA GLY A 57 3.01 24.66 -13.22
C GLY A 57 3.03 24.35 -14.71
N ASP A 58 2.88 23.08 -15.08
CA ASP A 58 2.85 22.64 -16.48
C ASP A 58 1.74 23.37 -17.27
N THR A 59 2.05 23.74 -18.50
CA THR A 59 1.08 24.24 -19.49
C THR A 59 0.06 23.17 -19.87
N LEU A 60 -0.99 23.54 -20.63
CA LEU A 60 -1.96 22.57 -21.15
C LEU A 60 -1.28 21.56 -22.07
N GLU A 61 -0.35 22.02 -22.90
CA GLU A 61 0.40 21.23 -23.85
C GLU A 61 1.30 20.21 -23.14
N GLU A 62 2.06 20.65 -22.14
CA GLU A 62 2.93 19.77 -21.33
C GLU A 62 2.10 18.76 -20.53
N THR A 63 1.03 19.22 -19.88
CA THR A 63 0.13 18.33 -19.12
C THR A 63 -0.49 17.28 -20.04
N ALA A 64 -0.96 17.68 -21.23
CA ALA A 64 -1.57 16.76 -22.20
C ALA A 64 -0.56 15.75 -22.77
N ALA A 65 0.67 16.19 -23.07
CA ALA A 65 1.73 15.30 -23.55
C ALA A 65 2.06 14.23 -22.51
N LYS A 66 2.33 14.63 -21.25
CA LYS A 66 2.63 13.72 -20.14
C LYS A 66 1.48 12.74 -19.88
N LEU A 67 0.23 13.22 -19.83
CA LEU A 67 -0.94 12.36 -19.65
C LEU A 67 -1.12 11.37 -20.81
N SER A 68 -0.82 11.76 -22.05
CA SER A 68 -0.94 10.88 -23.20
C SER A 68 0.07 9.73 -23.16
N GLU A 69 1.28 9.97 -22.65
CA GLU A 69 2.26 8.90 -22.44
C GLU A 69 1.83 7.97 -21.31
N LEU A 70 1.34 8.51 -20.19
CA LEU A 70 0.83 7.71 -19.08
C LEU A 70 -0.42 6.90 -19.47
N ALA A 71 -1.29 7.44 -20.33
CA ALA A 71 -2.45 6.72 -20.85
C ALA A 71 -2.06 5.49 -21.68
N LYS A 72 -0.96 5.57 -22.47
CA LYS A 72 -0.45 4.39 -23.19
C LYS A 72 -0.02 3.27 -22.26
N VAL A 73 0.61 3.61 -21.13
CA VAL A 73 0.99 2.62 -20.10
C VAL A 73 -0.26 1.90 -19.57
N VAL A 74 -1.33 2.66 -19.30
CA VAL A 74 -2.60 2.09 -18.85
C VAL A 74 -3.24 1.20 -19.92
N ASP A 75 -3.25 1.64 -21.19
CA ASP A 75 -3.81 0.88 -22.31
C ASP A 75 -3.06 -0.44 -22.57
N GLU A 76 -1.76 -0.47 -22.29
CA GLU A 76 -0.94 -1.68 -22.33
C GLU A 76 -1.15 -2.61 -21.13
N GLY A 77 -1.98 -2.20 -20.15
CA GLY A 77 -2.26 -2.97 -18.94
C GLY A 77 -1.16 -2.89 -17.88
N ASN A 78 -0.26 -1.91 -17.98
CA ASN A 78 0.86 -1.74 -17.06
C ASN A 78 0.50 -0.83 -15.87
N SER A 79 1.20 -1.00 -14.75
CA SER A 79 1.05 -0.13 -13.55
C SER A 79 1.70 1.22 -13.77
N VAL A 80 0.91 2.30 -13.64
CA VAL A 80 1.40 3.68 -13.73
C VAL A 80 2.38 3.98 -12.60
N ALA A 81 2.16 3.45 -11.40
CA ALA A 81 3.04 3.65 -10.26
C ALA A 81 4.45 3.09 -10.51
N LEU A 82 4.56 1.91 -11.12
CA LEU A 82 5.87 1.34 -11.46
C LEU A 82 6.57 2.14 -12.57
N TRP A 83 5.82 2.54 -13.60
CA TRP A 83 6.37 3.29 -14.75
C TRP A 83 6.69 4.75 -14.43
N THR A 84 6.19 5.28 -13.32
CA THR A 84 6.57 6.59 -12.76
C THR A 84 7.59 6.46 -11.63
N GLY A 85 8.13 5.25 -11.40
CA GLY A 85 9.19 5.00 -10.42
C GLY A 85 8.74 5.13 -8.96
N LEU A 86 7.45 4.93 -8.67
CA LEU A 86 6.84 5.05 -7.33
C LEU A 86 7.04 6.43 -6.69
N GLN A 87 7.34 7.46 -7.49
CA GLN A 87 7.66 8.80 -7.02
C GLN A 87 6.47 9.51 -6.35
N LEU A 88 5.25 9.10 -6.69
CA LEU A 88 4.01 9.74 -6.25
C LEU A 88 3.25 8.96 -5.17
N SER A 89 3.60 7.70 -4.96
CA SER A 89 3.00 6.82 -3.96
C SER A 89 3.75 6.87 -2.63
N SER A 90 3.02 6.72 -1.53
CA SER A 90 3.63 6.31 -0.26
C SER A 90 4.30 4.94 -0.47
N SER A 91 5.52 4.75 0.05
CA SER A 91 6.32 3.54 -0.21
C SER A 91 5.49 2.24 -0.06
N PRO A 92 5.62 1.24 -0.95
CA PRO A 92 4.88 -0.02 -0.84
C PRO A 92 5.13 -0.73 0.51
N ASP A 93 6.33 -0.57 1.06
CA ASP A 93 6.72 -1.10 2.38
C ASP A 93 6.04 -0.36 3.54
N ALA A 94 5.50 0.84 3.31
CA ALA A 94 4.75 1.62 4.30
C ALA A 94 3.42 0.96 4.70
N ARG A 95 3.08 -0.19 4.11
CA ARG A 95 1.89 -0.97 4.47
C ARG A 95 2.18 -2.33 5.06
N ASP A 96 3.46 -2.71 5.24
CA ASP A 96 3.78 -3.87 6.06
C ASP A 96 3.79 -3.45 7.55
N PRO A 97 2.77 -3.84 8.34
CA PRO A 97 2.68 -3.45 9.74
C PRO A 97 3.86 -3.99 10.56
N GLU A 98 4.49 -5.08 10.12
CA GLU A 98 5.66 -5.64 10.79
C GLU A 98 6.92 -4.81 10.50
N SER A 99 7.19 -4.45 9.25
CA SER A 99 8.28 -3.54 8.89
C SER A 99 8.13 -2.17 9.56
N MET A 100 6.92 -1.63 9.63
CA MET A 100 6.65 -0.39 10.37
C MET A 100 6.87 -0.53 11.88
N ALA A 101 6.53 -1.68 12.47
CA ALA A 101 6.84 -1.95 13.86
C ALA A 101 8.35 -1.98 14.11
N LYS A 102 9.10 -2.66 13.22
CA LYS A 102 10.56 -2.78 13.30
C LYS A 102 11.25 -1.42 13.29
N THR A 103 10.80 -0.45 12.51
CA THR A 103 11.39 0.91 12.50
C THR A 103 11.19 1.67 13.83
N GLN A 104 10.16 1.32 14.61
CA GLN A 104 9.88 1.93 15.91
C GLN A 104 10.53 1.17 17.08
N MET A 105 11.17 0.03 16.83
CA MET A 105 11.80 -0.80 17.86
C MET A 105 13.17 -0.24 18.27
N THR A 106 13.53 -0.44 19.53
CA THR A 106 14.93 -0.26 19.94
C THR A 106 15.78 -1.42 19.40
N PRO A 107 17.13 -1.28 19.31
CA PRO A 107 17.98 -2.36 18.83
C PRO A 107 17.81 -3.67 19.62
N GLN A 108 17.58 -3.58 20.93
CA GLN A 108 17.34 -4.73 21.78
C GLN A 108 15.98 -5.39 21.52
N GLU A 109 14.92 -4.59 21.32
CA GLU A 109 13.58 -5.08 20.95
C GLU A 109 13.61 -5.80 19.60
N LEU A 110 14.30 -5.23 18.61
CA LEU A 110 14.43 -5.79 17.27
C LEU A 110 15.18 -7.11 17.28
N SER A 111 16.35 -7.16 17.93
CA SER A 111 17.16 -8.38 18.04
C SER A 111 16.40 -9.53 18.72
N GLN A 112 15.68 -9.27 19.82
CA GLN A 112 14.88 -10.30 20.49
C GLN A 112 13.68 -10.74 19.64
N TYR A 113 13.03 -9.81 18.95
CA TYR A 113 11.90 -10.11 18.07
C TYR A 113 12.29 -10.99 16.89
N GLU A 114 13.41 -10.68 16.23
CA GLU A 114 13.94 -11.46 15.11
C GLU A 114 14.38 -12.85 15.54
N ALA A 115 15.05 -12.98 16.70
CA ALA A 115 15.42 -14.27 17.26
C ALA A 115 14.19 -15.13 17.57
N TRP A 116 13.16 -14.55 18.18
CA TRP A 116 11.89 -15.22 18.45
C TRP A 116 11.17 -15.66 17.16
N GLN A 117 11.10 -14.80 16.15
CA GLN A 117 10.52 -15.12 14.84
C GLN A 117 11.27 -16.28 14.15
N ALA A 118 12.59 -16.25 14.12
CA ALA A 118 13.41 -17.28 13.51
C ALA A 118 13.17 -18.66 14.16
N MET A 119 13.02 -18.71 15.48
CA MET A 119 12.73 -19.93 16.21
C MET A 119 11.34 -20.48 15.91
N ARG A 120 10.31 -19.62 15.90
CA ARG A 120 8.94 -20.04 15.52
C ARG A 120 8.88 -20.62 14.10
N GLN A 121 9.65 -20.07 13.17
CA GLN A 121 9.72 -20.57 11.80
C GLN A 121 10.44 -21.93 11.70
N ALA A 122 11.40 -22.20 12.60
CA ALA A 122 12.07 -23.49 12.70
C ALA A 122 11.15 -24.57 13.29
N GLU A 123 10.44 -24.25 14.38
CA GLU A 123 9.46 -25.15 15.03
C GLU A 123 8.31 -25.54 14.09
N GLY A 124 7.89 -24.65 13.19
CA GLY A 124 6.85 -24.93 12.19
C GLY A 124 7.28 -25.85 11.03
N ARG A 125 8.58 -26.16 10.86
CA ARG A 125 9.10 -27.00 9.76
C ARG A 125 9.29 -28.47 10.13
N GLU A 126 9.46 -28.76 11.41
CA GLU A 126 9.52 -30.14 11.91
C GLU A 126 8.17 -30.45 12.56
N GLY A 127 7.35 -31.28 11.91
CA GLY A 127 5.98 -31.61 12.31
C GLY A 127 5.85 -32.41 13.61
N GLY A 128 6.39 -31.90 14.72
CA GLY A 128 6.29 -32.46 16.06
C GLY A 128 5.62 -31.46 16.99
N SER A 129 4.38 -31.75 17.38
CA SER A 129 3.72 -31.06 18.49
C SER A 129 4.54 -31.21 19.77
N SER A 130 5.22 -30.14 20.17
CA SER A 130 5.39 -29.80 21.57
C SER A 130 5.30 -28.29 21.67
N GLY A 131 4.19 -27.77 22.20
CA GLY A 131 4.01 -26.37 22.61
C GLY A 131 4.92 -26.03 23.79
N GLY A 132 6.23 -26.11 23.55
CA GLY A 132 7.29 -25.82 24.50
C GLY A 132 8.10 -24.66 23.96
N LEU A 133 8.25 -23.64 24.79
CA LEU A 133 9.03 -22.43 24.50
C LEU A 133 10.43 -22.77 23.95
N PRO A 134 10.96 -21.95 23.04
CA PRO A 134 12.28 -22.17 22.49
C PRO A 134 13.36 -22.18 23.58
N ALA A 135 14.08 -23.31 23.67
CA ALA A 135 15.21 -23.48 24.57
C ALA A 135 16.33 -22.49 24.19
N GLY A 136 16.43 -21.40 24.95
CA GLY A 136 17.51 -20.41 24.83
C GLY A 136 17.06 -18.95 24.88
N VAL A 137 15.79 -18.65 24.60
CA VAL A 137 15.30 -17.25 24.60
C VAL A 137 14.39 -16.95 25.79
N MET A 138 13.65 -17.94 26.33
CA MET A 138 12.75 -17.71 27.46
C MET A 138 12.62 -18.90 28.39
N ARG A 139 12.49 -18.62 29.69
CA ARG A 139 12.07 -19.58 30.71
C ARG A 139 10.55 -19.79 30.62
N ALA A 140 10.10 -20.96 31.03
CA ALA A 140 8.67 -21.22 31.25
C ALA A 140 8.06 -20.17 32.18
N PHE A 141 6.86 -19.70 31.84
CA PHE A 141 6.10 -18.78 32.68
C PHE A 141 5.06 -19.60 33.46
N ASP A 142 5.06 -19.46 34.78
CA ASP A 142 4.08 -20.11 35.65
C ASP A 142 2.85 -19.21 35.76
N TRP A 143 1.80 -19.55 35.02
CA TRP A 143 0.57 -18.75 34.97
C TRP A 143 -0.22 -18.74 36.28
N ASP A 144 -0.04 -19.73 37.15
CA ASP A 144 -0.75 -19.78 38.43
C ASP A 144 -0.02 -18.99 39.53
N ALA A 145 1.32 -18.99 39.49
CA ALA A 145 2.14 -18.34 40.51
C ALA A 145 2.60 -16.91 40.16
N ASN A 146 2.76 -16.59 38.87
CA ASN A 146 3.40 -15.34 38.44
C ASN A 146 2.39 -14.21 38.25
N VAL A 147 1.79 -13.78 39.35
CA VAL A 147 0.77 -12.72 39.39
C VAL A 147 1.22 -11.61 40.33
N ALA A 148 1.04 -10.35 39.96
CA ALA A 148 1.37 -9.20 40.81
C ALA A 148 0.26 -8.14 40.78
N PRO A 149 0.02 -7.44 41.90
CA PRO A 149 -1.06 -6.45 42.00
C PRO A 149 -0.81 -5.25 41.08
N MET A 150 -1.87 -4.76 40.46
CA MET A 150 -1.82 -3.62 39.54
C MET A 150 -1.39 -2.33 40.26
N PRO A 151 -0.39 -1.59 39.75
CA PRO A 151 0.11 -0.37 40.39
C PRO A 151 -0.83 0.84 40.21
N GLY A 152 -1.87 0.75 39.39
CA GLY A 152 -2.91 1.78 39.23
C GLY A 152 -3.67 1.75 37.91
N ALA A 153 -4.87 2.35 37.88
CA ALA A 153 -5.81 2.33 36.74
C ALA A 153 -5.24 2.95 35.45
N GLN A 154 -4.39 3.96 35.55
CA GLN A 154 -3.76 4.62 34.38
C GLN A 154 -2.80 3.68 33.61
N SER A 155 -2.29 2.63 34.26
CA SER A 155 -1.38 1.66 33.63
C SER A 155 -2.11 0.43 33.09
N GLU A 156 -3.41 0.28 33.35
CA GLU A 156 -4.19 -0.90 33.01
C GLU A 156 -4.18 -1.21 31.51
N LYS A 157 -4.38 -0.19 30.68
CA LYS A 157 -4.34 -0.34 29.21
C LYS A 157 -3.00 -0.91 28.74
N ARG A 158 -1.89 -0.41 29.29
CA ARG A 158 -0.53 -0.83 28.92
C ARG A 158 -0.26 -2.28 29.34
N PHE A 159 -0.66 -2.66 30.55
CA PHE A 159 -0.46 -4.02 31.04
C PHE A 159 -1.40 -5.02 30.37
N ARG A 160 -2.61 -4.62 29.98
CA ARG A 160 -3.49 -5.43 29.12
C ARG A 160 -2.85 -5.73 27.76
N GLN A 161 -2.35 -4.71 27.07
CA GLN A 161 -1.67 -4.91 25.78
C GLN A 161 -0.44 -5.82 25.90
N ARG A 162 0.29 -5.73 27.01
CA ARG A 162 1.43 -6.62 27.29
C ARG A 162 0.98 -8.05 27.57
N ALA A 163 -0.11 -8.23 28.30
CA ALA A 163 -0.68 -9.55 28.55
C ALA A 163 -1.12 -10.22 27.24
N GLU A 164 -1.81 -9.47 26.36
CA GLU A 164 -2.13 -9.95 25.00
C GLU A 164 -0.87 -10.34 24.20
N ALA A 165 0.22 -9.59 24.35
CA ALA A 165 1.49 -9.96 23.72
C ALA A 165 2.12 -11.21 24.36
N MET A 166 1.94 -11.43 25.67
CA MET A 166 2.39 -12.64 26.34
C MET A 166 1.65 -13.88 25.83
N ASP A 167 0.34 -13.80 25.59
CA ASP A 167 -0.43 -14.87 24.96
C ASP A 167 0.21 -15.28 23.61
N VAL A 168 0.60 -14.32 22.78
CA VAL A 168 1.25 -14.58 21.48
C VAL A 168 2.66 -15.17 21.61
N ILE A 169 3.44 -14.70 22.60
CA ILE A 169 4.83 -15.13 22.79
C ILE A 169 4.90 -16.55 23.36
N TRP A 170 4.03 -16.87 24.32
CA TRP A 170 4.01 -18.15 25.04
C TRP A 170 3.01 -19.15 24.48
N ASP A 171 2.30 -18.82 23.40
CA ASP A 171 1.17 -19.60 22.86
C ASP A 171 0.16 -19.96 23.96
N HIS A 172 -0.10 -18.97 24.83
CA HIS A 172 -1.04 -19.07 25.93
C HIS A 172 -2.33 -18.32 25.60
N GLN A 173 -3.41 -18.68 26.28
CA GLN A 173 -4.68 -17.98 26.16
C GLN A 173 -5.18 -17.61 27.55
N GLY A 174 -5.34 -16.31 27.79
CA GLY A 174 -5.91 -15.81 29.03
C GLY A 174 -4.94 -15.07 29.93
N ALA A 175 -3.80 -14.61 29.42
CA ALA A 175 -2.90 -13.74 30.16
C ALA A 175 -3.66 -12.49 30.64
N THR A 176 -3.66 -12.30 31.96
CA THR A 176 -4.22 -11.10 32.62
C THR A 176 -3.16 -9.99 32.77
N PRO A 177 -3.59 -8.72 32.96
CA PRO A 177 -2.66 -7.61 33.24
C PRO A 177 -1.72 -7.86 34.43
N GLU A 178 -2.14 -8.64 35.43
CA GLU A 178 -1.37 -8.94 36.63
C GLU A 178 -0.14 -9.82 36.31
N HIS A 179 -0.24 -10.72 35.34
CA HIS A 179 0.91 -11.47 34.82
C HIS A 179 1.92 -10.55 34.16
N ALA A 180 1.44 -9.57 33.37
CA ALA A 180 2.30 -8.59 32.72
C ALA A 180 2.98 -7.64 33.72
N VAL A 181 2.33 -7.33 34.84
CA VAL A 181 2.95 -6.61 35.97
C VAL A 181 4.07 -7.45 36.56
N TRP A 182 3.79 -8.72 36.89
CA TRP A 182 4.78 -9.61 37.47
C TRP A 182 6.02 -9.75 36.57
N LEU A 183 5.81 -10.00 35.27
CA LEU A 183 6.87 -10.10 34.25
C LEU A 183 7.73 -8.85 34.21
N THR A 184 7.12 -7.66 34.30
CA THR A 184 7.85 -6.39 34.21
C THR A 184 8.89 -6.22 35.31
N PHE A 185 8.65 -6.80 36.50
CA PHE A 185 9.57 -6.68 37.65
C PHE A 185 10.47 -7.90 37.85
N HIS A 186 10.02 -9.10 37.45
CA HIS A 186 10.73 -10.35 37.75
C HIS A 186 11.37 -11.01 36.53
N MET A 187 10.92 -10.67 35.33
CA MET A 187 11.45 -11.19 34.06
C MET A 187 11.82 -10.02 33.12
N VAL A 188 12.70 -9.14 33.63
CA VAL A 188 13.13 -7.92 32.93
C VAL A 188 13.78 -8.23 31.57
N GLU A 189 14.43 -9.38 31.44
CA GLU A 189 15.07 -9.85 30.21
C GLU A 189 14.07 -10.12 29.07
N ALA A 190 12.85 -10.52 29.41
CA ALA A 190 11.75 -10.81 28.48
C ALA A 190 10.98 -9.54 28.06
N LEU A 191 11.16 -8.44 28.80
CA LEU A 191 10.40 -7.21 28.60
C LEU A 191 10.59 -6.57 27.21
N PRO A 192 11.79 -6.55 26.60
CA PRO A 192 11.97 -6.00 25.25
C PRO A 192 11.16 -6.78 24.21
N LEU A 193 11.15 -8.11 24.25
CA LEU A 193 10.32 -8.92 23.34
C LEU A 193 8.83 -8.64 23.53
N VAL A 194 8.33 -8.60 24.77
CA VAL A 194 6.93 -8.25 25.05
C VAL A 194 6.59 -6.87 24.48
N LYS A 195 7.47 -5.89 24.63
CA LYS A 195 7.30 -4.55 24.02
C LYS A 195 7.30 -4.61 22.49
N ALA A 196 8.19 -5.39 21.88
CA ALA A 196 8.29 -5.54 20.43
C ALA A 196 6.99 -6.15 19.85
N VAL A 197 6.52 -7.26 20.41
CA VAL A 197 5.27 -7.91 19.99
C VAL A 197 4.07 -6.98 20.23
N THR A 198 4.03 -6.28 21.36
CA THR A 198 2.99 -5.27 21.63
C THR A 198 2.96 -4.18 20.55
N LYS A 199 4.12 -3.69 20.09
CA LYS A 199 4.21 -2.69 19.01
C LYS A 199 3.64 -3.25 17.70
N VAL A 200 4.04 -4.47 17.31
CA VAL A 200 3.51 -5.13 16.10
C VAL A 200 2.00 -5.27 16.18
N MET A 201 1.46 -5.75 17.31
CA MET A 201 0.02 -5.91 17.50
C MET A 201 -0.73 -4.58 17.45
N ASN A 202 -0.20 -3.54 18.09
CA ASN A 202 -0.81 -2.22 18.08
C ASN A 202 -0.83 -1.61 16.67
N ILE A 203 0.26 -1.76 15.90
CA ILE A 203 0.30 -1.29 14.51
C ILE A 203 -0.67 -2.12 13.66
N LYS A 204 -0.66 -3.45 13.76
CA LYS A 204 -1.62 -4.31 13.04
C LYS A 204 -3.08 -3.94 13.35
N ARG A 205 -3.41 -3.66 14.61
CA ARG A 205 -4.74 -3.20 15.03
C ARG A 205 -5.08 -1.83 14.42
N HIS A 206 -4.14 -0.89 14.49
CA HIS A 206 -4.32 0.44 13.89
C HIS A 206 -4.51 0.37 12.37
N PHE A 207 -3.78 -0.52 11.69
CA PHE A 207 -4.01 -0.81 10.28
C PHE A 207 -5.40 -1.40 10.08
N GLY A 208 -5.78 -2.48 10.76
CA GLY A 208 -7.11 -3.08 10.60
C GLY A 208 -8.28 -2.12 10.85
N GLU A 209 -8.15 -1.21 11.82
CA GLU A 209 -9.19 -0.22 12.16
C GLU A 209 -9.21 1.01 11.25
N ASN A 210 -8.05 1.48 10.79
CA ASN A 210 -7.92 2.75 10.06
C ASN A 210 -7.42 2.59 8.61
N ASP A 211 -7.38 1.37 8.08
CA ASP A 211 -6.98 1.12 6.70
C ASP A 211 -7.98 1.74 5.72
N PRO A 212 -7.60 2.76 4.93
CA PRO A 212 -8.49 3.37 3.95
C PRO A 212 -8.82 2.44 2.77
N TYR A 213 -8.07 1.35 2.61
CA TYR A 213 -8.07 0.49 1.41
C TYR A 213 -8.11 -1.00 1.74
N PRO A 214 -9.02 -1.49 2.60
CA PRO A 214 -9.00 -2.86 3.09
C PRO A 214 -8.99 -3.88 1.94
N GLY A 215 -8.08 -4.84 2.01
CA GLY A 215 -7.97 -5.92 1.03
C GLY A 215 -7.15 -5.62 -0.23
N LEU A 216 -6.70 -4.37 -0.42
CA LEU A 216 -5.73 -4.05 -1.47
C LEU A 216 -4.31 -4.40 -1.02
N THR A 217 -3.43 -4.77 -1.94
CA THR A 217 -2.00 -4.93 -1.72
C THR A 217 -1.30 -3.56 -1.64
N GLY A 218 -0.05 -3.53 -1.17
CA GLY A 218 0.75 -2.29 -1.14
C GLY A 218 0.96 -1.70 -2.54
N MET A 219 1.14 -2.55 -3.56
CA MET A 219 1.30 -2.12 -4.95
C MET A 219 0.02 -1.52 -5.54
N GLU A 220 -1.15 -2.12 -5.25
CA GLU A 220 -2.42 -1.59 -5.73
C GLU A 220 -2.77 -0.24 -5.09
N VAL A 221 -2.38 -0.02 -3.83
CA VAL A 221 -2.51 1.31 -3.22
C VAL A 221 -1.53 2.29 -3.82
N ALA A 222 -0.29 1.89 -4.09
CA ALA A 222 0.68 2.76 -4.76
C ALA A 222 0.17 3.19 -6.15
N GLU A 223 -0.44 2.27 -6.91
CA GLU A 223 -1.13 2.56 -8.16
C GLU A 223 -2.24 3.60 -7.97
N LEU A 224 -3.14 3.33 -7.03
CA LEU A 224 -4.29 4.17 -6.76
C LEU A 224 -3.89 5.58 -6.30
N GLU A 225 -2.90 5.70 -5.41
CA GLU A 225 -2.36 7.00 -4.95
C GLU A 225 -1.72 7.77 -6.09
N THR A 226 -0.91 7.09 -6.91
CA THR A 226 -0.23 7.69 -8.06
C THR A 226 -1.24 8.23 -9.07
N VAL A 227 -2.22 7.42 -9.48
CA VAL A 227 -3.26 7.82 -10.43
C VAL A 227 -4.07 8.99 -9.88
N ARG A 228 -4.49 8.94 -8.61
CA ARG A 228 -5.24 10.05 -7.99
C ARG A 228 -4.44 11.36 -7.99
N LYS A 229 -3.15 11.29 -7.69
CA LYS A 229 -2.28 12.47 -7.66
C LYS A 229 -2.07 13.05 -9.05
N ILE A 230 -1.80 12.21 -10.07
CA ILE A 230 -1.68 12.62 -11.47
C ILE A 230 -2.96 13.34 -11.94
N VAL A 231 -4.12 12.74 -11.71
CA VAL A 231 -5.42 13.31 -12.12
C VAL A 231 -5.67 14.64 -11.40
N SER A 232 -5.40 14.72 -10.09
CA SER A 232 -5.56 15.93 -9.31
C SER A 232 -4.67 17.09 -9.81
N VAL A 233 -3.39 16.82 -10.09
CA VAL A 233 -2.48 17.83 -10.66
C VAL A 233 -2.95 18.28 -12.04
N ALA A 234 -3.32 17.33 -12.91
CA ALA A 234 -3.79 17.65 -14.24
C ALA A 234 -5.04 18.53 -14.25
N GLU A 235 -6.04 18.24 -13.41
CA GLU A 235 -7.24 19.06 -13.30
C GLU A 235 -6.95 20.47 -12.74
N ARG A 236 -6.00 20.59 -11.81
CA ARG A 236 -5.53 21.89 -11.31
C ARG A 236 -4.85 22.71 -12.40
N ASN A 237 -3.94 22.11 -13.17
CA ASN A 237 -3.27 22.76 -14.30
C ASN A 237 -4.29 23.20 -15.37
N ARG A 238 -5.21 22.30 -15.73
CA ARG A 238 -6.29 22.60 -16.68
C ARG A 238 -7.11 23.82 -16.26
N THR A 239 -7.54 23.84 -15.00
CA THR A 239 -8.34 24.93 -14.45
C THR A 239 -7.58 26.25 -14.49
N ARG A 240 -6.32 26.25 -14.05
CA ARG A 240 -5.45 27.43 -14.05
C ARG A 240 -5.25 28.01 -15.44
N GLU A 241 -4.88 27.18 -16.42
CA GLU A 241 -4.60 27.66 -17.78
C GLU A 241 -5.87 28.10 -18.51
N LEU A 242 -7.01 27.42 -18.31
CA LEU A 242 -8.29 27.90 -18.85
C LEU A 242 -8.66 29.28 -18.30
N GLU A 243 -8.39 29.54 -17.02
CA GLU A 243 -8.61 30.87 -16.45
C GLU A 243 -7.68 31.92 -17.07
N ARG A 244 -6.40 31.58 -17.27
CA ARG A 244 -5.43 32.44 -17.98
C ARG A 244 -5.90 32.78 -19.39
N ILE A 245 -6.34 31.78 -20.16
CA ILE A 245 -6.87 31.97 -21.52
C ILE A 245 -8.08 32.90 -21.50
N ARG A 246 -9.01 32.71 -20.56
CA ARG A 246 -10.19 33.60 -20.41
C ARG A 246 -9.81 35.04 -20.09
N ARG A 247 -8.80 35.26 -19.24
CA ARG A 247 -8.29 36.62 -18.93
C ARG A 247 -7.68 37.28 -20.18
N LEU A 248 -6.84 36.57 -20.91
CA LEU A 248 -6.23 37.07 -22.16
C LEU A 248 -7.29 37.37 -23.22
N THR A 249 -8.27 36.49 -23.38
CA THR A 249 -9.36 36.67 -24.34
C THR A 249 -10.16 37.94 -24.06
N ARG A 250 -10.48 38.22 -22.77
CA ARG A 250 -11.13 39.48 -22.38
C ARG A 250 -10.27 40.70 -22.73
N SER A 251 -9.00 40.68 -22.36
CA SER A 251 -8.07 41.77 -22.67
C SER A 251 -7.94 42.05 -24.17
N ILE A 252 -7.89 41.00 -25.01
CA ILE A 252 -7.86 41.13 -26.47
C ILE A 252 -9.14 41.77 -26.98
N ASN A 253 -10.30 41.35 -26.48
CA ASN A 253 -11.59 41.90 -26.90
C ASN A 253 -11.73 43.38 -26.54
N ASP A 254 -11.29 43.77 -25.34
CA ASP A 254 -11.32 45.16 -24.89
C ASP A 254 -10.41 46.06 -25.74
N ALA A 255 -9.19 45.58 -26.03
CA ALA A 255 -8.25 46.28 -26.91
C ALA A 255 -8.81 46.40 -28.34
N ALA A 256 -9.36 45.31 -28.90
CA ALA A 256 -9.97 45.31 -30.22
C ALA A 256 -11.17 46.25 -30.32
N ALA A 257 -12.01 46.32 -29.28
CA ALA A 257 -13.13 47.25 -29.22
C ALA A 257 -12.65 48.71 -29.27
N THR A 258 -11.61 49.04 -28.52
CA THR A 258 -11.00 50.38 -28.54
C THR A 258 -10.49 50.76 -29.94
N ILE A 259 -9.80 49.84 -30.61
CA ILE A 259 -9.31 50.04 -31.97
C ILE A 259 -10.46 50.23 -32.96
N ARG A 260 -11.51 49.41 -32.88
CA ARG A 260 -12.71 49.54 -33.74
C ARG A 260 -13.40 50.88 -33.56
N THR A 261 -13.54 51.37 -32.33
CA THR A 261 -14.12 52.69 -32.04
C THR A 261 -13.31 53.79 -32.71
N ARG A 262 -11.97 53.71 -32.69
CA ARG A 262 -11.11 54.69 -33.37
C ARG A 262 -11.26 54.62 -34.89
N LEU A 263 -11.33 53.42 -35.46
CA LEU A 263 -11.54 53.22 -36.89
C LEU A 263 -12.86 53.88 -37.35
N GLN A 264 -13.96 53.62 -36.65
CA GLN A 264 -15.27 54.20 -36.97
C GLN A 264 -15.31 55.72 -36.85
N ALA A 265 -14.54 56.31 -35.93
CA ALA A 265 -14.43 57.76 -35.80
C ALA A 265 -13.70 58.39 -36.99
N LEU A 266 -12.70 57.70 -37.55
CA LEU A 266 -11.96 58.15 -38.72
C LEU A 266 -12.77 57.99 -40.02
N GLU A 267 -13.56 56.92 -40.16
CA GLU A 267 -14.43 56.70 -41.33
C GLU A 267 -15.56 57.72 -41.48
N LYS A 268 -15.92 58.41 -40.39
CA LYS A 268 -16.99 59.42 -40.36
C LYS A 268 -16.48 60.87 -40.49
N SER A 269 -15.16 61.06 -40.54
CA SER A 269 -14.52 62.37 -40.74
C SER A 269 -14.29 62.64 -42.22
#